data_AF-A0A359E630-F1
#
_entry.id   AF-A0A359E630-F1
#
_cell.length_a   1.000
_cell.length_b   1.000
_cell.length_c   1.000
_cell.angle_alpha   90.00
_cell.angle_beta   90.00
_cell.angle_gamma   90.00
#
_symmetry.space_group_name_H-M   'P 1'
#
loop_
_entity.id
_entity.type
_entity.pdbx_description
1 polymer ?
#
loop_
_entity_poly.entity_id
_entity_poly.type
_entity_poly.pdbx_seq_one_letter_code
_entity_poly.pdbx_strand_id
1 'polypeptide(L)' 'MKSYTDLDIYKMAYELALEVHKLTMTLPKYEMYEQGSQVRRSLKSIKDNIAEGYGRRRYKDEFIRFLIF' A
#
# COMPACT_ATOMS: atom_id res chain seq x y z
N MET A 1 -6.17 19.43 -5.33
CA MET A 1 -5.40 18.35 -4.70
C MET A 1 -3.97 18.81 -4.48
N LYS A 2 -3.52 18.87 -3.24
CA LYS A 2 -2.19 19.40 -2.86
C LYS A 2 -1.17 18.28 -2.69
N SER A 3 -1.60 17.07 -2.31
CA SER A 3 -0.74 15.92 -2.03
C SER A 3 -1.42 14.60 -2.40
N TYR A 4 -0.64 13.51 -2.50
CA TYR A 4 -1.16 12.15 -2.66
C TYR A 4 -2.07 11.74 -1.49
N THR A 5 -1.86 12.34 -0.30
CA THR A 5 -2.68 12.09 0.90
C THR A 5 -4.14 12.53 0.76
N ASP A 6 -4.42 13.41 -0.21
CA ASP A 6 -5.78 13.86 -0.50
C ASP A 6 -6.56 12.84 -1.35
N LEU A 7 -5.87 11.90 -2.02
CA LEU A 7 -6.48 10.87 -2.86
C LEU A 7 -7.28 9.88 -2.00
N ASP A 8 -8.54 9.66 -2.37
CA ASP A 8 -9.38 8.69 -1.66
C ASP A 8 -8.83 7.26 -1.79
N ILE A 9 -8.27 6.90 -2.96
CA ILE A 9 -7.61 5.60 -3.13
C ILE A 9 -6.40 5.41 -2.23
N TYR A 10 -5.65 6.49 -1.94
CA TYR A 10 -4.54 6.43 -0.99
C TYR A 10 -5.05 6.22 0.44
N LYS A 11 -6.11 6.93 0.85
CA LYS A 11 -6.72 6.79 2.19
C LYS A 11 -7.25 5.36 2.38
N MET A 12 -7.97 4.81 1.40
CA MET A 12 -8.46 3.44 1.43
C MET A 12 -7.31 2.42 1.53
N ALA A 13 -6.24 2.59 0.75
CA ALA A 13 -5.07 1.71 0.81
C ALA A 13 -4.34 1.82 2.16
N TYR A 14 -4.27 3.01 2.75
CA TYR A 14 -3.67 3.24 4.06
C TYR A 14 -4.48 2.58 5.18
N GLU A 15 -5.80 2.75 5.18
CA GLU A 15 -6.70 2.11 6.14
C GLU A 15 -6.62 0.58 6.06
N LEU A 16 -6.68 0.03 4.85
CA LEU A 16 -6.52 -1.41 4.61
C LEU A 16 -5.17 -1.94 5.14
N ALA A 17 -4.08 -1.20 4.91
CA ALA A 17 -2.77 -1.59 5.42
C ALA A 17 -2.72 -1.63 6.95
N LEU A 18 -3.43 -0.72 7.64
CA LEU A 18 -3.51 -0.72 9.11
C LEU A 18 -4.36 -1.88 9.63
N GLU A 19 -5.50 -2.16 9.00
CA GLU A 19 -6.38 -3.25 9.39
C GLU A 19 -5.67 -4.60 9.27
N VAL A 20 -5.04 -4.87 8.13
CA VAL A 20 -4.34 -6.13 7.93
C VAL A 20 -3.06 -6.22 8.75
N HIS A 21 -2.39 -5.09 9.02
CA HIS A 21 -1.30 -5.09 9.99
C HIS A 21 -1.78 -5.61 11.35
N LYS A 22 -2.90 -5.10 11.86
CA LYS A 22 -3.48 -5.56 13.13
C LYS A 22 -3.86 -7.04 13.07
N LEU A 23 -4.56 -7.46 12.01
CA LEU A 23 -4.99 -8.86 11.84
C LEU A 23 -3.80 -9.82 11.78
N THR A 24 -2.75 -9.49 11.04
CA THR A 24 -1.59 -10.37 10.90
C THR A 24 -0.75 -10.49 12.17
N MET A 25 -0.91 -9.57 13.13
CA MET A 25 -0.28 -9.66 14.46
C MET A 25 -1.03 -10.61 15.41
N THR A 26 -2.23 -11.07 15.07
CA THR A 26 -2.97 -12.08 15.84
C THR A 26 -2.73 -13.51 15.37
N LEU A 27 -1.90 -13.71 14.33
CA LEU A 27 -1.55 -15.03 13.82
C LEU A 27 -0.69 -15.81 14.82
N PRO A 28 -0.69 -17.15 14.78
CA PRO A 28 0.26 -17.97 15.51
C PRO A 28 1.70 -17.51 15.22
N LYS A 29 2.59 -17.60 16.22
CA LYS A 29 3.93 -16.98 16.16
C LYS A 29 4.69 -17.29 14.87
N TYR A 30 4.65 -18.55 14.41
CA TYR A 30 5.29 -18.96 13.16
C TYR A 30 4.67 -18.25 11.95
N GLU A 31 3.36 -18.36 11.77
CA GLU A 31 2.63 -17.74 10.65
C GLU A 31 2.68 -16.20 10.67
N MET A 32 2.73 -15.58 11.84
CA MET A 32 2.89 -14.13 11.99
C MET A 32 4.16 -13.62 11.30
N TYR A 33 5.25 -14.40 11.34
CA TYR A 33 6.52 -14.06 10.70
C TYR A 33 6.60 -14.57 9.26
N GLU A 34 6.14 -15.80 9.00
CA GLU A 34 6.21 -16.39 7.66
C GLU A 34 5.25 -15.70 6.69
N GLN A 35 3.95 -15.94 6.83
CA GLN A 35 2.92 -15.42 5.93
C GLN A 35 2.50 -14.00 6.29
N GLY A 36 2.35 -13.72 7.58
CA GLY A 36 1.96 -12.41 8.09
C GLY A 36 2.92 -11.31 7.66
N SER A 37 4.23 -11.58 7.61
CA SER A 37 5.19 -10.57 7.16
C SER A 37 5.08 -10.29 5.65
N GLN A 38 4.83 -11.32 4.83
CA GLN A 38 4.65 -11.19 3.39
C GLN A 38 3.39 -10.38 3.08
N VAL A 39 2.27 -10.72 3.72
CA VAL A 39 0.99 -10.00 3.57
C VAL A 39 1.13 -8.53 3.97
N ARG A 40 1.78 -8.24 5.11
CA ARG A 40 2.02 -6.84 5.54
C ARG A 40 2.85 -6.04 4.54
N ARG A 41 3.89 -6.66 3.94
CA ARG A 41 4.73 -5.97 2.95
C ARG A 41 3.96 -5.71 1.66
N SER A 42 3.22 -6.71 1.16
CA SER A 42 2.40 -6.58 -0.05
C SER A 42 1.31 -5.51 0.10
N LEU A 43 0.68 -5.38 1.27
CA LEU A 43 -0.34 -4.35 1.46
C LEU A 43 0.23 -2.95 1.62
N LYS A 44 1.36 -2.80 2.31
CA LYS A 44 2.05 -1.50 2.40
C LYS A 44 2.49 -1.00 1.03
N SER A 45 2.92 -1.90 0.13
CA SER A 45 3.37 -1.50 -1.20
C SER A 45 2.25 -0.87 -2.04
N ILE A 46 0.97 -1.19 -1.81
CA ILE A 46 -0.15 -0.56 -2.54
C ILE A 46 -0.16 0.95 -2.33
N LYS A 47 -0.19 1.40 -1.06
CA LYS A 47 -0.20 2.85 -0.76
C LYS A 47 1.12 3.53 -1.16
N ASP A 48 2.25 2.81 -1.09
CA ASP A 48 3.56 3.34 -1.43
C ASP A 48 3.68 3.56 -2.95
N ASN A 49 3.20 2.60 -3.75
CA ASN A 49 3.11 2.71 -5.21
C ASN A 49 2.16 3.83 -5.66
N ILE A 50 1.03 4.02 -4.97
CA ILE A 50 0.13 5.17 -5.23
C ILE A 50 0.87 6.50 -4.98
N ALA A 51 1.60 6.60 -3.87
CA ALA A 51 2.35 7.81 -3.53
C ALA A 51 3.48 8.10 -4.53
N GLU A 52 4.25 7.08 -4.91
CA GLU A 52 5.32 7.23 -5.90
C GLU A 52 4.77 7.56 -7.29
N GLY A 53 3.73 6.85 -7.73
CA GLY A 53 3.03 7.15 -8.98
C GLY A 53 2.51 8.59 -9.01
N TYR A 54 1.90 9.07 -7.92
CA TYR A 54 1.45 10.46 -7.82
C TYR A 54 2.60 11.47 -7.98
N GLY A 55 3.79 11.15 -7.47
CA GLY A 55 5.01 11.94 -7.68
C GLY A 55 5.41 12.04 -9.15
N ARG A 56 5.13 11.00 -9.95
CA ARG A 56 5.45 10.90 -11.39
C ARG A 56 4.29 11.27 -12.32
N ARG A 57 3.15 11.72 -11.78
CA ARG A 57 1.90 12.03 -12.52
C ARG A 57 2.02 12.97 -13.72
N ARG A 58 3.11 13.73 -13.85
CA ARG A 58 3.39 14.57 -15.03
C ARG A 58 3.54 13.72 -16.29
N TYR A 59 4.06 12.50 -16.17
CA TYR A 59 4.22 11.55 -17.26
C TYR A 59 3.21 10.42 -17.08
N LYS A 60 2.20 10.38 -17.96
CA LYS A 60 1.05 9.48 -17.81
C LYS A 60 1.46 8.00 -17.75
N ASP A 61 2.38 7.58 -18.60
CA ASP A 61 2.80 6.18 -18.69
C ASP A 61 3.57 5.74 -17.44
N GLU A 62 4.43 6.62 -16.90
CA GLU A 62 5.10 6.40 -15.63
C GLU A 62 4.09 6.31 -14.48
N PHE A 63 3.09 7.19 -14.44
CA PHE A 63 2.05 7.13 -13.41
C PHE A 63 1.29 5.82 -13.44
N ILE A 64 0.84 5.40 -14.63
CA ILE A 64 0.11 4.15 -14.82
C ILE A 64 0.98 2.95 -14.46
N ARG A 65 2.29 3.01 -14.77
CA ARG A 65 3.21 1.92 -14.45
C ARG A 65 3.22 1.60 -12.96
N PHE A 66 3.28 2.60 -12.09
CA PHE A 66 3.23 2.42 -10.64
C PHE A 66 1.89 1.90 -10.12
N LEU A 67 0.78 2.09 -10.85
CA LEU A 67 -0.53 1.61 -10.44
C LEU A 67 -0.81 0.16 -10.88
N ILE A 68 -0.04 -0.36 -11.84
CA ILE A 68 -0.28 -1.67 -12.46
C ILE A 68 0.83 -2.68 -12.10
N PHE A 69 2.08 -2.24 -12.13
CA PHE A 69 3.28 -3.08 -12.00
C PHE A 69 4.00 -2.80 -10.68
#